data_AF-A0A9E2B8X3-F1
#
_entry.id   AF-A0A9E2B8X3-F1
#
_cell.length_a   1.000
_cell.length_b   1.000
_cell.length_c   1.000
_cell.angle_alpha   90.00
_cell.angle_beta   90.00
_cell.angle_gamma   90.00
#
_symmetry.space_group_name_H-M   'P 1'
#
loop_
_entity.id
_entity.type
_entity.pdbx_description
1 polymer ?
#
loop_
_entity_poly.entity_id
_entity_poly.type
_entity_poly.pdbx_seq_one_letter_code
_entity_poly.pdbx_strand_id
1 'polypeptide(L)'
;MGLKLQLNSLDSLGDNVVTPGYDRRSLSPGILHIGVGNFHRAHQAVYLDKLFSLGLGQDWGLVGAGVTSYDARMRAALQAQDWLTTVIELDPEGYTARVCGAMIDFVEIDTRLLIERLATPDIRIVSLTITEGGYFIDEKTGGFNANHPDIVHDSENPDNPRTVFGVLVAGLAKRHQKNLPAFTVMSCDNLPGNGHIAQQAVVGMAKLISAAMSDWIEAEVSFPNGMVDCITPATGERERALVKEHFNIEDASPVVCEPFRQWVLEDKFSAGRPELEKVGVEFVDDVAPYELMKLRILNG
;
A
#
# COMPACT_ATOMS: atom_id res chain seq x y z
N MET A 1 18.09 20.00 20.04
CA MET A 1 16.70 19.52 20.00
C MET A 1 16.40 19.27 18.54
N GLY A 2 15.92 18.09 18.16
CA GLY A 2 15.73 17.77 16.75
C GLY A 2 14.52 18.47 16.18
N LEU A 3 14.47 18.62 14.86
CA LEU A 3 13.38 19.28 14.16
C LEU A 3 12.25 18.26 13.95
N LYS A 4 11.05 18.55 14.50
CA LYS A 4 9.88 17.69 14.26
C LYS A 4 9.58 17.61 12.77
N LEU A 5 9.35 16.41 12.25
CA LEU A 5 8.95 16.23 10.86
C LEU A 5 7.53 16.74 10.64
N GLN A 6 7.38 17.88 9.96
CA GLN A 6 6.11 18.52 9.63
C GLN A 6 6.27 19.34 8.35
N LEU A 7 5.17 19.68 7.68
CA LEU A 7 5.20 20.49 6.46
C LEU A 7 5.93 21.82 6.65
N ASN A 8 5.70 22.48 7.79
CA ASN A 8 6.29 23.79 8.10
C ASN A 8 7.78 23.74 8.46
N SER A 9 8.36 22.55 8.60
CA SER A 9 9.75 22.35 8.99
C SER A 9 10.63 21.86 7.85
N LEU A 10 10.05 21.50 6.69
CA LEU A 10 10.78 20.97 5.53
C LEU A 10 11.87 21.92 5.03
N ASP A 11 11.60 23.23 4.97
CA ASP A 11 12.57 24.24 4.50
C ASP A 11 13.74 24.46 5.48
N SER A 12 13.65 23.90 6.69
CA SER A 12 14.70 23.98 7.73
C SER A 12 15.54 22.70 7.81
N LEU A 13 15.27 21.70 6.96
CA LEU A 13 16.09 20.51 6.85
C LEU A 13 17.40 20.81 6.11
N GLY A 14 18.46 20.08 6.45
CA GLY A 14 19.76 20.26 5.81
C GLY A 14 19.77 19.72 4.38
N ASP A 15 20.74 20.18 3.58
CA ASP A 15 20.93 19.77 2.17
C ASP A 15 21.19 18.26 1.99
N ASN A 16 21.49 17.55 3.08
CA ASN A 16 21.66 16.09 3.11
C ASN A 16 20.33 15.30 3.20
N VAL A 17 19.18 15.99 3.17
CA VAL A 17 17.84 15.38 3.18
C VAL A 17 17.10 15.81 1.92
N VAL A 18 16.66 14.84 1.12
CA VAL A 18 15.79 15.14 -0.03
C VAL A 18 14.37 15.37 0.47
N THR A 19 13.77 16.50 0.14
CA THR A 19 12.37 16.83 0.45
C THR A 19 11.49 16.75 -0.81
N PRO A 20 10.16 16.64 -0.68
CA PRO A 20 9.26 16.62 -1.83
C PRO A 20 9.42 17.87 -2.71
N GLY A 21 9.78 17.69 -3.98
CA GLY A 21 9.97 18.77 -4.95
C GLY A 21 8.68 19.34 -5.55
N TYR A 22 7.53 19.06 -4.95
CA TYR A 22 6.19 19.35 -5.47
C TYR A 22 5.26 19.87 -4.37
N ASP A 23 4.27 20.67 -4.74
CA ASP A 23 3.25 21.14 -3.78
C ASP A 23 2.28 20.02 -3.43
N ARG A 24 2.35 19.51 -2.20
CA ARG A 24 1.46 18.43 -1.73
C ARG A 24 -0.02 18.79 -1.81
N ARG A 25 -0.38 20.08 -1.79
CA ARG A 25 -1.79 20.53 -1.94
C ARG A 25 -2.33 20.34 -3.37
N SER A 26 -1.44 20.13 -4.35
CA SER A 26 -1.84 19.81 -5.72
C SER A 26 -2.22 18.34 -5.90
N LEU A 27 -1.89 17.48 -4.93
CA LEU A 27 -2.21 16.06 -5.01
C LEU A 27 -3.70 15.83 -4.78
N SER A 28 -4.33 15.02 -5.64
CA SER A 28 -5.63 14.43 -5.37
C SER A 28 -5.51 12.93 -5.14
N PRO A 29 -6.41 12.32 -4.35
CA PRO A 29 -6.37 10.88 -4.12
C PRO A 29 -6.56 10.07 -5.40
N GLY A 30 -5.82 8.97 -5.53
CA GLY A 30 -6.02 7.97 -6.59
C GLY A 30 -5.79 6.53 -6.15
N ILE A 31 -5.03 6.34 -5.07
CA ILE A 31 -4.70 5.04 -4.52
C ILE A 31 -5.10 5.00 -3.05
N LEU A 32 -5.84 3.98 -2.67
CA LEU A 32 -6.06 3.62 -1.28
C LEU A 32 -5.14 2.46 -0.92
N HIS A 33 -4.35 2.58 0.13
CA HIS A 33 -3.40 1.54 0.54
C HIS A 33 -3.80 0.94 1.90
N ILE A 34 -4.07 -0.36 1.93
CA ILE A 34 -4.45 -1.09 3.15
C ILE A 34 -3.22 -1.79 3.72
N GLY A 35 -2.92 -1.51 4.99
CA GLY A 35 -1.76 -2.05 5.69
C GLY A 35 -0.53 -1.16 5.56
N VAL A 36 -0.62 0.10 6.02
CA VAL A 36 0.46 1.09 5.94
C VAL A 36 1.64 0.70 6.85
N GLY A 37 2.52 -0.15 6.33
CA GLY A 37 3.72 -0.65 7.02
C GLY A 37 5.00 0.09 6.64
N ASN A 38 6.14 -0.46 7.07
CA ASN A 38 7.46 0.04 6.67
C ASN A 38 7.72 -0.21 5.18
N PHE A 39 7.42 -1.42 4.70
CA PHE A 39 7.63 -1.80 3.32
C PHE A 39 6.92 -0.86 2.35
N HIS A 40 5.63 -0.62 2.55
CA HIS A 40 4.86 0.30 1.71
C HIS A 40 5.49 1.69 1.60
N ARG A 41 5.84 2.26 2.76
CA ARG A 41 6.36 3.63 2.85
C ARG A 41 7.77 3.76 2.30
N ALA A 42 8.56 2.70 2.34
CA ALA A 42 9.88 2.65 1.71
C ALA A 42 9.87 2.09 0.28
N HIS A 43 8.73 1.65 -0.27
CA HIS A 43 8.66 1.07 -1.62
C HIS A 43 7.67 1.81 -2.50
N GLN A 44 6.37 1.50 -2.45
CA GLN A 44 5.39 2.10 -3.35
C GLN A 44 5.26 3.62 -3.15
N ALA A 45 5.32 4.10 -1.91
CA ALA A 45 5.26 5.54 -1.62
C ALA A 45 6.48 6.30 -2.16
N VAL A 46 7.67 5.67 -2.16
CA VAL A 46 8.89 6.26 -2.73
C VAL A 46 8.80 6.38 -4.25
N TYR A 47 8.25 5.39 -4.94
CA TYR A 47 8.02 5.47 -6.39
C TYR A 47 7.06 6.62 -6.74
N LEU A 48 5.95 6.76 -6.00
CA LEU A 48 5.01 7.86 -6.22
C LEU A 48 5.63 9.23 -5.89
N ASP A 49 6.36 9.35 -4.79
CA ASP A 49 7.05 10.59 -4.42
C ASP A 49 8.05 11.04 -5.50
N LYS A 50 8.80 10.09 -6.08
CA LYS A 50 9.67 10.34 -7.24
C LYS A 50 8.86 10.77 -8.46
N LEU A 51 7.72 10.13 -8.75
CA LEU A 51 6.90 10.46 -9.92
C LEU A 51 6.31 11.87 -9.80
N PHE A 52 5.82 12.23 -8.62
CA PHE A 52 5.25 13.55 -8.35
C PHE A 52 6.32 14.64 -8.44
N SER A 53 7.58 14.32 -8.08
CA SER A 53 8.72 15.23 -8.26
C SER A 53 9.06 15.50 -9.73
N LEU A 54 8.61 14.65 -10.66
CA LEU A 54 8.67 14.92 -12.11
C LEU A 54 7.49 15.77 -12.61
N GLY A 55 6.56 16.15 -11.73
CA GLY A 55 5.31 16.84 -12.09
C GLY A 55 4.27 15.93 -12.74
N LEU A 56 4.41 14.61 -12.61
CA LEU A 56 3.53 13.60 -13.20
C LEU A 56 2.63 12.96 -12.13
N GLY A 57 1.47 12.47 -12.54
CA GLY A 57 0.61 11.61 -11.72
C GLY A 57 0.07 12.23 -10.42
N GLN A 58 -0.04 13.56 -10.33
CA GLN A 58 -0.51 14.24 -9.11
C GLN A 58 -1.94 13.83 -8.68
N ASP A 59 -2.70 13.19 -9.56
CA ASP A 59 -4.01 12.60 -9.26
C ASP A 59 -3.94 11.21 -8.57
N TRP A 60 -2.74 10.71 -8.26
CA TRP A 60 -2.50 9.39 -7.65
C TRP A 60 -2.04 9.46 -6.19
N GLY A 61 -2.38 10.53 -5.47
CA GLY A 61 -2.07 10.67 -4.04
C GLY A 61 -2.56 9.47 -3.22
N LEU A 62 -1.75 9.07 -2.23
CA LEU A 62 -2.03 7.92 -1.37
C LEU A 62 -2.95 8.30 -0.22
N VAL A 63 -3.98 7.47 -0.01
CA VAL A 63 -4.82 7.46 1.19
C VAL A 63 -4.57 6.16 1.94
N GLY A 64 -4.05 6.26 3.15
CA GLY A 64 -3.84 5.09 4.01
C GLY A 64 -5.15 4.52 4.55
N ALA A 65 -5.17 3.23 4.81
CA ALA A 65 -6.29 2.51 5.39
C ALA A 65 -5.82 1.28 6.16
N GLY A 66 -6.71 0.76 7.00
CA GLY A 66 -6.48 -0.44 7.79
C GLY A 66 -7.69 -0.80 8.65
N VAL A 67 -7.67 -2.00 9.23
CA VAL A 67 -8.77 -2.56 10.02
C VAL A 67 -8.33 -3.05 11.40
N THR A 68 -7.06 -2.84 11.75
CA THR A 68 -6.44 -3.37 12.98
C THR A 68 -6.07 -2.27 13.96
N SER A 69 -5.76 -2.66 15.21
CA SER A 69 -5.22 -1.72 16.20
C SER A 69 -3.83 -1.19 15.85
N TYR A 70 -3.06 -1.92 15.04
CA TYR A 70 -1.77 -1.44 14.52
C TYR A 70 -1.98 -0.23 13.63
N ASP A 71 -2.97 -0.31 12.74
CA ASP A 71 -3.31 0.76 11.80
C ASP A 71 -3.74 2.04 12.52
N ALA A 72 -4.47 1.92 13.63
CA ALA A 72 -4.85 3.07 14.47
C ALA A 72 -3.62 3.81 15.02
N ARG A 73 -2.60 3.06 15.48
CA ARG A 73 -1.36 3.65 15.99
C ARG A 73 -0.54 4.29 14.86
N MET A 74 -0.45 3.62 13.71
CA MET A 74 0.26 4.17 12.55
C MET A 74 -0.40 5.45 12.05
N ARG A 75 -1.74 5.46 11.90
CA ARG A 75 -2.50 6.65 11.53
C ARG A 75 -2.19 7.82 12.46
N ALA A 76 -2.27 7.61 13.78
CA ALA A 76 -2.00 8.67 14.75
C ALA A 76 -0.57 9.22 14.65
N ALA A 77 0.43 8.34 14.46
CA ALA A 77 1.83 8.74 14.30
C ALA A 77 2.06 9.57 13.03
N LEU A 78 1.49 9.14 11.90
CA LEU A 78 1.65 9.85 10.62
C LEU A 78 0.83 11.14 10.57
N GLN A 79 -0.36 11.17 11.17
CA GLN A 79 -1.20 12.38 11.24
C GLN A 79 -0.48 13.53 11.95
N ALA A 80 0.25 13.24 13.02
CA ALA A 80 1.00 14.24 13.78
C ALA A 80 2.15 14.91 12.99
N GLN A 81 2.48 14.33 11.82
CA GLN A 81 3.59 14.74 10.96
C GLN A 81 3.10 15.08 9.54
N ASP A 82 1.84 15.48 9.41
CA ASP A 82 1.22 15.83 8.13
C ASP A 82 1.32 14.71 7.08
N TRP A 83 1.29 13.44 7.51
CA TRP A 83 1.43 12.24 6.67
C TRP A 83 2.79 12.06 6.00
N LEU A 84 3.80 12.80 6.44
CA LEU A 84 5.18 12.67 5.97
C LEU A 84 5.85 11.44 6.59
N THR A 85 6.84 10.88 5.90
CA THR A 85 7.72 9.82 6.42
C THR A 85 9.14 10.07 5.95
N THR A 86 10.11 9.99 6.87
CA THR A 86 11.53 9.93 6.51
C THR A 86 11.90 8.50 6.16
N VAL A 87 12.38 8.29 4.93
CA VAL A 87 12.96 7.02 4.45
C VAL A 87 14.47 7.19 4.41
N ILE A 88 15.18 6.27 5.06
CA ILE A 88 16.64 6.28 5.15
C ILE A 88 17.17 5.05 4.43
N GLU A 89 18.09 5.27 3.51
CA GLU A 89 18.81 4.20 2.83
C GLU A 89 20.17 4.01 3.51
N LEU A 90 20.43 2.78 3.95
CA LEU A 90 21.69 2.39 4.59
C LEU A 90 22.68 1.89 3.54
N ASP A 91 23.61 2.74 3.12
CA ASP A 91 24.69 2.37 2.22
C ASP A 91 26.00 2.14 3.00
N PRO A 92 26.89 1.23 2.57
CA PRO A 92 28.23 1.11 3.15
C PRO A 92 29.04 2.42 3.18
N GLU A 93 28.79 3.35 2.24
CA GLU A 93 29.46 4.64 2.14
C GLU A 93 28.81 5.73 3.02
N GLY A 94 27.58 5.52 3.50
CA GLY A 94 26.89 6.48 4.37
C GLY A 94 25.37 6.32 4.40
N TYR A 95 24.70 7.33 4.99
CA TYR A 95 23.24 7.36 5.09
C TYR A 95 22.69 8.48 4.21
N THR A 96 21.67 8.17 3.42
CA THR A 96 20.86 9.17 2.72
C THR A 96 19.45 9.19 3.31
N ALA A 97 18.82 10.36 3.31
CA ALA A 97 17.44 10.51 3.77
C ALA A 97 16.57 11.18 2.71
N ARG A 98 15.35 10.67 2.57
CA ARG A 98 14.27 11.27 1.79
C ARG A 98 13.03 11.42 2.66
N VAL A 99 12.48 12.62 2.73
CA VAL A 99 11.13 12.82 3.23
C VAL A 99 10.16 12.56 2.09
N CYS A 100 9.31 11.54 2.23
CA CYS A 100 8.27 11.22 1.26
C CYS A 100 6.97 11.99 1.59
N GLY A 101 6.37 12.60 0.57
CA GLY A 101 5.14 13.39 0.67
C GLY A 101 3.95 12.81 -0.10
N ALA A 102 4.06 11.60 -0.64
CA ALA A 102 3.05 11.01 -1.54
C ALA A 102 1.71 10.65 -0.86
N MET A 103 1.74 10.42 0.46
CA MET A 103 0.55 10.17 1.27
C MET A 103 -0.08 11.49 1.70
N ILE A 104 -1.40 11.61 1.55
CA ILE A 104 -2.13 12.86 1.79
C ILE A 104 -3.25 12.72 2.83
N ASP A 105 -3.66 11.50 3.14
CA ASP A 105 -4.68 11.23 4.15
C ASP A 105 -4.61 9.78 4.65
N PHE A 106 -5.35 9.47 5.71
CA PHE A 106 -5.60 8.11 6.21
C PHE A 106 -7.04 8.02 6.73
N VAL A 107 -7.83 7.10 6.14
CA VAL A 107 -9.20 6.82 6.60
C VAL A 107 -9.23 6.46 8.09
N GLU A 108 -10.17 7.01 8.85
CA GLU A 108 -10.38 6.58 10.24
C GLU A 108 -10.56 5.07 10.34
N ILE A 109 -10.12 4.46 11.45
CA ILE A 109 -10.21 3.01 11.66
C ILE A 109 -11.65 2.63 11.99
N ASP A 110 -12.47 2.61 10.95
CA ASP A 110 -13.89 2.29 10.93
C ASP A 110 -14.20 1.67 9.55
N THR A 111 -14.73 0.45 9.55
CA THR A 111 -14.95 -0.30 8.31
C THR A 111 -16.03 0.33 7.45
N ARG A 112 -17.01 1.05 8.02
CA ARG A 112 -18.04 1.76 7.23
C ARG A 112 -17.43 2.95 6.51
N LEU A 113 -16.61 3.74 7.20
CA LEU A 113 -15.92 4.88 6.57
C LEU A 113 -14.97 4.40 5.46
N LEU A 114 -14.31 3.26 5.67
CA LEU A 114 -13.47 2.64 4.64
C LEU A 114 -14.30 2.17 3.44
N ILE A 115 -15.45 1.53 3.64
CA ILE A 115 -16.36 1.14 2.55
C ILE A 115 -16.84 2.37 1.77
N GLU A 116 -17.21 3.46 2.45
CA GLU A 116 -17.58 4.71 1.76
C GLU A 116 -16.43 5.24 0.91
N ARG A 117 -15.20 5.23 1.45
CA ARG A 117 -14.03 5.71 0.74
C ARG A 117 -13.69 4.86 -0.48
N LEU A 118 -13.80 3.53 -0.38
CA LEU A 118 -13.63 2.62 -1.52
C LEU A 118 -14.66 2.88 -2.62
N ALA A 119 -15.83 3.41 -2.26
CA ALA A 119 -16.92 3.72 -3.17
C ALA A 119 -16.88 5.14 -3.77
N THR A 120 -15.76 5.86 -3.66
CA THR A 120 -15.57 7.16 -4.34
C THR A 120 -14.84 7.00 -5.68
N PRO A 121 -15.21 7.76 -6.72
CA PRO A 121 -14.70 7.53 -8.08
C PRO A 121 -13.21 7.87 -8.28
N ASP A 122 -12.63 8.67 -7.39
CA ASP A 122 -11.21 9.07 -7.40
C ASP A 122 -10.28 7.89 -7.07
N ILE A 123 -10.70 6.97 -6.19
CA ILE A 123 -9.95 5.75 -5.88
C ILE A 123 -10.08 4.75 -7.05
N ARG A 124 -8.95 4.51 -7.71
CA ARG A 124 -8.83 3.65 -8.91
C ARG A 124 -7.96 2.43 -8.68
N ILE A 125 -7.09 2.47 -7.66
CA ILE A 125 -6.30 1.33 -7.19
C ILE A 125 -6.48 1.19 -5.68
N VAL A 126 -6.69 -0.04 -5.23
CA VAL A 126 -6.57 -0.44 -3.83
C VAL A 126 -5.38 -1.37 -3.72
N SER A 127 -4.33 -0.93 -3.01
CA SER A 127 -3.09 -1.69 -2.85
C SER A 127 -2.96 -2.29 -1.46
N LEU A 128 -2.28 -3.43 -1.35
CA LEU A 128 -2.24 -4.23 -0.11
C LEU A 128 -0.80 -4.54 0.31
N THR A 129 -0.47 -4.30 1.58
CA THR A 129 0.65 -4.97 2.28
C THR A 129 0.13 -5.50 3.61
N ILE A 130 -0.61 -6.59 3.56
CA ILE A 130 -1.36 -7.16 4.69
C ILE A 130 -0.71 -8.41 5.28
N THR A 131 0.52 -8.72 4.86
CA THR A 131 1.31 -9.92 5.20
C THR A 131 0.75 -11.21 4.61
N GLU A 132 1.57 -12.26 4.56
CA GLU A 132 1.21 -13.58 4.04
C GLU A 132 -0.01 -14.16 4.77
N GLY A 133 -0.06 -14.01 6.10
CA GLY A 133 -1.18 -14.45 6.93
C GLY A 133 -2.46 -13.65 6.73
N GLY A 134 -2.39 -12.49 6.07
CA GLY A 134 -3.53 -11.61 5.82
C GLY A 134 -4.51 -12.13 4.76
N TYR A 135 -4.12 -13.10 3.93
CA TYR A 135 -4.93 -13.60 2.81
C TYR A 135 -5.87 -14.77 3.15
N PHE A 136 -5.89 -15.22 4.40
CA PHE A 136 -6.66 -16.39 4.85
C PHE A 136 -6.44 -17.62 3.95
N ILE A 137 -5.19 -17.92 3.62
CA ILE A 137 -4.85 -19.11 2.82
C ILE A 137 -4.98 -20.35 3.71
N ASP A 138 -5.70 -21.36 3.24
CA ASP A 138 -5.75 -22.68 3.87
C ASP A 138 -4.45 -23.43 3.54
N GLU A 139 -3.67 -23.75 4.57
CA GLU A 139 -2.35 -24.39 4.42
C GLU A 139 -2.39 -25.76 3.73
N LYS A 140 -3.53 -26.45 3.76
CA LYS A 140 -3.66 -27.80 3.18
C LYS A 140 -3.98 -27.75 1.70
N THR A 141 -4.81 -26.79 1.30
CA THR A 141 -5.30 -26.66 -0.08
C THR A 141 -4.54 -25.61 -0.88
N GLY A 142 -3.86 -24.67 -0.21
CA GLY A 142 -3.23 -23.51 -0.82
C GLY A 142 -4.22 -22.47 -1.36
N GLY A 143 -5.52 -22.64 -1.11
CA GLY A 143 -6.58 -21.74 -1.57
C GLY A 143 -7.22 -20.94 -0.42
N PHE A 144 -8.24 -20.15 -0.73
CA PHE A 144 -8.95 -19.32 0.24
C PHE A 144 -9.69 -20.15 1.32
N ASN A 145 -9.45 -19.84 2.59
CA ASN A 145 -10.04 -20.50 3.75
C ASN A 145 -11.43 -19.92 4.08
N ALA A 146 -12.44 -20.39 3.35
CA ALA A 146 -13.84 -20.02 3.58
C ALA A 146 -14.39 -20.36 4.98
N ASN A 147 -13.71 -21.25 5.72
CA ASN A 147 -14.15 -21.70 7.04
C ASN A 147 -13.52 -20.90 8.19
N HIS A 148 -12.64 -19.94 7.90
CA HIS A 148 -12.05 -19.11 8.95
C HIS A 148 -13.15 -18.31 9.67
N PRO A 149 -13.18 -18.25 11.01
CA PRO A 149 -14.27 -17.59 11.75
C PRO A 149 -14.56 -16.14 11.33
N ASP A 150 -13.52 -15.37 11.01
CA ASP A 150 -13.69 -13.98 10.55
C ASP A 150 -14.26 -13.89 9.11
N ILE A 151 -13.96 -14.86 8.25
CA ILE A 151 -14.52 -14.95 6.90
C ILE A 151 -16.00 -15.38 6.96
N VAL A 152 -16.32 -16.33 7.84
CA VAL A 152 -17.71 -16.70 8.13
C VAL A 152 -18.47 -15.49 8.67
N HIS A 153 -17.88 -14.75 9.62
CA HIS A 153 -18.49 -13.54 10.14
C HIS A 153 -18.83 -12.52 9.04
N ASP A 154 -17.86 -12.21 8.18
CA ASP A 154 -18.06 -11.23 7.12
C ASP A 154 -19.09 -11.69 6.09
N SER A 155 -19.22 -13.00 5.84
CA SER A 155 -20.19 -13.52 4.87
C SER A 155 -21.62 -13.49 5.42
N GLU A 156 -21.79 -13.70 6.73
CA GLU A 156 -23.06 -13.56 7.43
C GLU A 156 -23.44 -12.09 7.70
N ASN A 157 -22.46 -11.17 7.70
CA ASN A 157 -22.64 -9.76 8.04
C ASN A 157 -22.01 -8.82 6.98
N PRO A 158 -22.43 -8.87 5.70
CA PRO A 158 -21.78 -8.17 4.61
C PRO A 158 -21.85 -6.63 4.72
N ASP A 159 -22.81 -6.08 5.47
CA ASP A 159 -22.93 -4.64 5.74
C ASP A 159 -22.04 -4.17 6.91
N ASN A 160 -21.44 -5.08 7.67
CA ASN A 160 -20.55 -4.78 8.79
C ASN A 160 -19.37 -5.76 8.85
N PRO A 161 -18.54 -5.84 7.80
CA PRO A 161 -17.38 -6.72 7.76
C PRO A 161 -16.28 -6.25 8.71
N ARG A 162 -15.40 -7.17 9.07
CA ARG A 162 -14.23 -6.97 9.93
C ARG A 162 -12.92 -7.19 9.18
N THR A 163 -12.91 -8.05 8.17
CA THR A 163 -11.71 -8.37 7.40
C THR A 163 -11.53 -7.40 6.24
N VAL A 164 -10.30 -7.34 5.73
CA VAL A 164 -9.97 -6.58 4.52
C VAL A 164 -10.82 -7.06 3.33
N PHE A 165 -11.05 -8.37 3.17
CA PHE A 165 -11.79 -8.91 2.04
C PHE A 165 -13.29 -8.61 2.10
N GLY A 166 -13.91 -8.73 3.28
CA GLY A 166 -15.30 -8.32 3.45
C GLY A 166 -15.48 -6.82 3.15
N VAL A 167 -14.55 -5.98 3.61
CA VAL A 167 -14.55 -4.54 3.31
C VAL A 167 -14.36 -4.26 1.81
N LEU A 168 -13.44 -4.95 1.13
CA LEU A 168 -13.22 -4.80 -0.31
C LEU A 168 -14.46 -5.19 -1.12
N VAL A 169 -15.09 -6.32 -0.81
CA VAL A 169 -16.32 -6.78 -1.47
C VAL A 169 -17.47 -5.81 -1.23
N ALA A 170 -17.65 -5.31 0.00
CA ALA A 170 -18.67 -4.31 0.31
C ALA A 170 -18.44 -2.99 -0.43
N GLY A 171 -17.19 -2.53 -0.51
CA GLY A 171 -16.79 -1.35 -1.30
C GLY A 171 -17.12 -1.52 -2.78
N LEU A 172 -16.74 -2.66 -3.37
CA LEU A 172 -17.04 -3.01 -4.77
C LEU A 172 -18.55 -3.12 -5.03
N ALA A 173 -19.31 -3.74 -4.12
CA ALA A 173 -20.76 -3.83 -4.24
C ALA A 173 -21.40 -2.44 -4.25
N LYS A 174 -20.91 -1.52 -3.42
CA LYS A 174 -21.38 -0.14 -3.39
C LYS A 174 -21.02 0.63 -4.66
N ARG A 175 -19.87 0.36 -5.28
CA ARG A 175 -19.51 0.92 -6.60
C ARG A 175 -20.44 0.41 -7.68
N HIS A 176 -20.69 -0.90 -7.72
CA HIS A 176 -21.63 -1.51 -8.66
C HIS A 176 -23.01 -0.86 -8.55
N GLN A 177 -23.57 -0.75 -7.34
CA GLN A 177 -24.89 -0.12 -7.11
C GLN A 177 -24.94 1.34 -7.59
N LYS A 178 -23.81 2.06 -7.53
CA LYS A 178 -23.66 3.44 -8.01
C LYS A 178 -23.28 3.55 -9.50
N ASN A 179 -23.16 2.44 -10.22
CA ASN A 179 -22.64 2.37 -11.60
C ASN A 179 -21.26 3.01 -11.75
N LEU A 180 -20.40 2.85 -10.75
CA LEU A 180 -19.00 3.27 -10.80
C LEU A 180 -18.11 2.13 -11.33
N PRO A 181 -17.05 2.44 -12.10
CA PRO A 181 -16.10 1.43 -12.57
C PRO A 181 -15.39 0.77 -11.38
N ALA A 182 -15.03 -0.50 -11.49
CA ALA A 182 -14.23 -1.17 -10.48
C ALA A 182 -12.83 -0.55 -10.32
N PHE A 183 -12.25 -0.63 -9.12
CA PHE A 183 -10.84 -0.34 -8.91
C PHE A 183 -10.00 -1.62 -9.11
N THR A 184 -8.71 -1.45 -9.38
CA THR A 184 -7.74 -2.56 -9.36
C THR A 184 -7.43 -2.96 -7.92
N VAL A 185 -7.30 -4.25 -7.62
CA VAL A 185 -6.74 -4.73 -6.35
C VAL A 185 -5.31 -5.18 -6.57
N MET A 186 -4.34 -4.41 -6.08
CA MET A 186 -2.91 -4.60 -6.34
C MET A 186 -2.20 -5.09 -5.08
N SER A 187 -1.93 -6.40 -5.00
CA SER A 187 -1.10 -6.92 -3.92
C SER A 187 0.34 -6.45 -4.06
N CYS A 188 0.95 -6.05 -2.96
CA CYS A 188 2.37 -5.75 -2.83
C CYS A 188 2.99 -6.58 -1.69
N ASP A 189 2.36 -7.70 -1.32
CA ASP A 189 2.94 -8.67 -0.41
C ASP A 189 3.88 -9.62 -1.17
N ASN A 190 4.91 -10.11 -0.48
CA ASN A 190 5.93 -10.99 -1.05
C ASN A 190 5.45 -12.46 -1.12
N LEU A 191 4.39 -12.69 -1.90
CA LEU A 191 3.82 -14.00 -2.20
C LEU A 191 3.99 -14.33 -3.68
N PRO A 192 4.36 -15.57 -4.06
CA PRO A 192 4.34 -15.98 -5.46
C PRO A 192 2.92 -15.92 -6.02
N GLY A 193 2.72 -15.23 -7.15
CA GLY A 193 1.38 -15.03 -7.72
C GLY A 193 0.46 -14.24 -6.79
N ASN A 194 0.98 -13.22 -6.13
CA ASN A 194 0.25 -12.41 -5.14
C ASN A 194 -1.06 -11.80 -5.68
N GLY A 195 -1.12 -11.44 -6.96
CA GLY A 195 -2.34 -11.00 -7.65
C GLY A 195 -3.39 -12.11 -7.71
N HIS A 196 -3.00 -13.32 -8.10
CA HIS A 196 -3.89 -14.48 -8.10
C HIS A 196 -4.39 -14.84 -6.69
N ILE A 197 -3.55 -14.73 -5.68
CA ILE A 197 -3.94 -14.97 -4.28
C ILE A 197 -4.95 -13.91 -3.82
N ALA A 198 -4.71 -12.64 -4.13
CA ALA A 198 -5.66 -11.56 -3.85
C ALA A 198 -6.99 -11.79 -4.57
N GLN A 199 -6.96 -12.22 -5.84
CA GLN A 199 -8.15 -12.58 -6.60
C GLN A 199 -8.92 -13.70 -5.92
N GLN A 200 -8.26 -14.81 -5.56
CA GLN A 200 -8.91 -15.94 -4.89
C GLN A 200 -9.56 -15.54 -3.58
N ALA A 201 -8.93 -14.67 -2.79
CA ALA A 201 -9.49 -14.20 -1.53
C ALA A 201 -10.70 -13.28 -1.72
N VAL A 202 -10.62 -12.29 -2.62
CA VAL A 202 -11.73 -11.35 -2.88
C VAL A 202 -12.91 -12.05 -3.55
N VAL A 203 -12.66 -12.85 -4.58
CA VAL A 203 -13.69 -13.63 -5.29
C VAL A 203 -14.28 -14.70 -4.37
N GLY A 204 -13.44 -15.41 -3.62
CA GLY A 204 -13.89 -16.40 -2.64
C GLY A 204 -14.80 -15.79 -1.57
N MET A 205 -14.44 -14.64 -1.03
CA MET A 205 -15.27 -13.87 -0.10
C MET A 205 -16.60 -13.45 -0.76
N ALA A 206 -16.55 -12.91 -1.98
CA ALA A 206 -17.74 -12.49 -2.71
C ALA A 206 -18.71 -13.64 -2.98
N LYS A 207 -18.18 -14.83 -3.32
CA LYS A 207 -18.97 -16.04 -3.57
C LYS A 207 -19.74 -16.51 -2.35
N LEU A 208 -19.20 -16.32 -1.14
CA LEU A 208 -19.90 -16.62 0.12
C LEU A 208 -21.08 -15.68 0.37
N ILE A 209 -21.02 -14.45 -0.15
CA ILE A 209 -22.06 -13.43 0.01
C ILE A 209 -23.11 -13.51 -1.12
N SER A 210 -22.67 -13.54 -2.37
CA SER A 210 -23.51 -13.50 -3.56
C SER A 210 -22.76 -13.98 -4.80
N ALA A 211 -23.28 -15.03 -5.45
CA ALA A 211 -22.72 -15.55 -6.70
C ALA A 211 -22.67 -14.48 -7.80
N ALA A 212 -23.72 -13.67 -7.95
CA ALA A 212 -23.75 -12.60 -8.95
C ALA A 212 -22.70 -11.51 -8.67
N MET A 213 -22.38 -11.25 -7.39
CA MET A 213 -21.31 -10.31 -7.03
C MET A 213 -19.93 -10.90 -7.34
N SER A 214 -19.73 -12.18 -7.08
CA SER A 214 -18.52 -12.91 -7.46
C SER A 214 -18.27 -12.81 -8.96
N ASP A 215 -19.28 -13.13 -9.77
CA ASP A 215 -19.18 -13.11 -11.24
C ASP A 215 -18.83 -11.71 -11.76
N TRP A 216 -19.42 -10.67 -11.19
CA TRP A 216 -19.11 -9.28 -11.55
C TRP A 216 -17.69 -8.87 -11.15
N ILE A 217 -17.22 -9.27 -9.97
CA ILE A 217 -15.84 -8.98 -9.53
C ILE A 217 -14.83 -9.68 -10.44
N GLU A 218 -15.06 -10.95 -10.78
CA GLU A 218 -14.20 -11.69 -11.70
C GLU A 218 -14.12 -11.04 -13.08
N ALA A 219 -15.21 -10.41 -13.55
CA ALA A 219 -15.27 -9.77 -14.85
C ALA A 219 -14.64 -8.35 -14.87
N GLU A 220 -14.80 -7.58 -13.80
CA GLU A 220 -14.49 -6.14 -13.80
C GLU A 220 -13.23 -5.76 -13.02
N VAL A 221 -12.79 -6.58 -12.06
CA VAL A 221 -11.65 -6.27 -11.19
C VAL A 221 -10.38 -6.94 -11.70
N SER A 222 -9.34 -6.15 -11.91
CA SER A 222 -7.99 -6.62 -12.21
C SER A 222 -7.20 -6.87 -10.93
N PHE A 223 -6.39 -7.95 -10.96
CA PHE A 223 -5.52 -8.37 -9.86
C PHE A 223 -4.11 -8.64 -10.40
N PRO A 224 -3.32 -7.59 -10.74
CA PRO A 224 -2.01 -7.77 -11.34
C PRO A 224 -1.07 -8.48 -10.35
N ASN A 225 -0.32 -9.48 -10.84
CA ASN A 225 0.81 -10.02 -10.07
C ASN A 225 1.97 -9.01 -10.10
N GLY A 226 2.76 -8.99 -9.03
CA GLY A 226 3.93 -8.14 -8.94
C GLY A 226 5.03 -8.72 -8.06
N MET A 227 6.27 -8.57 -8.51
CA MET A 227 7.45 -8.83 -7.70
C MET A 227 7.89 -7.51 -7.08
N VAL A 228 8.00 -7.50 -5.75
CA VAL A 228 8.39 -6.34 -4.96
C VAL A 228 9.63 -6.69 -4.14
N ASP A 229 10.62 -5.80 -4.13
CA ASP A 229 11.85 -6.03 -3.38
C ASP A 229 12.42 -4.74 -2.79
N CYS A 230 12.70 -4.80 -1.49
CA CYS A 230 13.38 -3.81 -0.66
C CYS A 230 13.37 -4.32 0.79
N ILE A 231 14.53 -4.59 1.37
CA ILE A 231 14.66 -4.97 2.77
C ILE A 231 14.32 -3.76 3.65
N THR A 232 13.24 -3.87 4.42
CA THR A 232 12.75 -2.82 5.31
C THR A 232 12.57 -3.35 6.75
N PRO A 233 13.60 -3.30 7.61
CA PRO A 233 13.49 -3.74 8.99
C PRO A 233 12.42 -2.98 9.78
N ALA A 234 12.02 -3.57 10.92
CA ALA A 234 11.12 -2.92 11.86
C ALA A 234 11.76 -1.66 12.47
N THR A 235 10.95 -0.63 12.70
CA THR A 235 11.40 0.62 13.32
C THR A 235 11.36 0.53 14.83
N GLY A 236 12.53 0.57 15.48
CA GLY A 236 12.70 0.66 16.93
C GLY A 236 13.30 2.01 17.37
N GLU A 237 13.75 2.07 18.62
CA GLU A 237 14.42 3.26 19.17
C GLU A 237 15.75 3.55 18.45
N ARG A 238 16.46 2.50 18.01
CA ARG A 238 17.72 2.61 17.28
C ARG A 238 17.55 3.38 15.98
N GLU A 239 16.55 3.02 15.18
CA GLU A 239 16.28 3.66 13.89
C GLU A 239 15.88 5.12 14.09
N ARG A 240 15.07 5.43 15.12
CA ARG A 240 14.69 6.80 15.48
C ARG A 240 15.88 7.63 15.93
N ALA A 241 16.78 7.05 16.73
CA ALA A 241 18.01 7.71 17.15
C ALA A 241 18.91 8.03 15.95
N LEU A 242 19.07 7.08 15.02
CA LEU A 242 19.84 7.27 13.78
C LEU A 242 19.33 8.47 12.98
N VAL A 243 18.00 8.57 12.79
CA VAL A 243 17.38 9.70 12.07
C VAL A 243 17.71 11.04 12.73
N LYS A 244 17.58 11.09 14.06
CA LYS A 244 17.81 12.30 14.84
C LYS A 244 19.29 12.71 14.87
N GLU A 245 20.20 11.75 15.00
CA GLU A 245 21.64 12.00 15.11
C GLU A 245 22.24 12.43 13.77
N HIS A 246 21.84 11.81 12.66
CA HIS A 246 22.43 12.06 11.34
C HIS A 246 21.73 13.14 10.53
N PHE A 247 20.42 13.34 10.72
CA PHE A 247 19.62 14.26 9.91
C PHE A 247 18.93 15.34 10.74
N ASN A 248 19.10 15.34 12.06
CA ASN A 248 18.44 16.29 12.98
C ASN A 248 16.90 16.27 12.86
N ILE A 249 16.31 15.14 12.48
CA ILE A 249 14.86 14.97 12.33
C ILE A 249 14.29 14.17 13.52
N GLU A 250 13.24 14.69 14.15
CA GLU A 250 12.39 13.95 15.08
C GLU A 250 11.20 13.38 14.30
N ASP A 251 11.33 12.11 13.91
CA ASP A 251 10.30 11.34 13.20
C ASP A 251 9.68 10.28 14.14
N ALA A 252 8.35 10.30 14.23
CA ALA A 252 7.52 9.38 14.99
C ALA A 252 7.35 8.01 14.33
N SER A 253 7.74 7.83 13.08
CA SER A 253 7.74 6.53 12.40
C SER A 253 8.68 6.52 11.19
N PRO A 254 10.00 6.77 11.36
CA PRO A 254 10.92 6.71 10.22
C PRO A 254 11.00 5.29 9.68
N VAL A 255 11.37 5.14 8.42
CA VAL A 255 11.66 3.86 7.80
C VAL A 255 13.12 3.80 7.43
N VAL A 256 13.78 2.72 7.82
CA VAL A 256 15.13 2.40 7.41
C VAL A 256 15.06 1.25 6.43
N CYS A 257 15.82 1.32 5.35
CA CYS A 257 15.83 0.33 4.29
C CYS A 257 17.21 0.23 3.63
N GLU A 258 17.40 -0.82 2.83
CA GLU A 258 18.55 -0.86 1.92
C GLU A 258 18.34 0.12 0.74
N PRO A 259 19.41 0.54 0.04
CA PRO A 259 19.30 1.39 -1.15
C PRO A 259 18.66 0.68 -2.34
N PHE A 260 18.81 -0.65 -2.42
CA PHE A 260 18.24 -1.45 -3.50
C PHE A 260 16.71 -1.50 -3.40
N ARG A 261 16.06 -1.35 -4.55
CA ARG A 261 14.61 -1.42 -4.68
C ARG A 261 14.24 -1.83 -6.09
N GLN A 262 13.38 -2.84 -6.21
CA GLN A 262 12.86 -3.29 -7.49
C GLN A 262 11.35 -3.48 -7.41
N TRP A 263 10.66 -3.14 -8.50
CA TRP A 263 9.24 -3.40 -8.65
C TRP A 263 8.97 -3.82 -10.10
N VAL A 264 8.57 -5.07 -10.27
CA VAL A 264 8.12 -5.63 -11.54
C VAL A 264 6.64 -5.93 -11.41
N LEU A 265 5.82 -5.54 -12.39
CA LEU A 265 4.36 -5.58 -12.27
C LEU A 265 3.71 -5.96 -13.59
N GLU A 266 2.65 -6.75 -13.54
CA GLU A 266 1.81 -6.97 -14.72
C GLU A 266 1.01 -5.70 -15.04
N ASP A 267 0.93 -5.33 -16.32
CA ASP A 267 0.17 -4.14 -16.76
C ASP A 267 -1.35 -4.44 -16.91
N LYS A 268 -2.00 -4.80 -15.80
CA LYS A 268 -3.43 -5.16 -15.75
C LYS A 268 -4.16 -4.32 -14.70
N PHE A 269 -4.85 -3.26 -15.14
CA PHE A 269 -5.53 -2.31 -14.26
C PHE A 269 -6.94 -1.99 -14.74
N SER A 270 -7.93 -2.08 -13.85
CA SER A 270 -9.35 -1.83 -14.16
C SER A 270 -9.65 -0.36 -14.51
N ALA A 271 -8.91 0.58 -13.93
CA ALA A 271 -9.22 2.01 -13.99
C ALA A 271 -7.97 2.88 -14.17
N GLY A 272 -7.01 2.40 -14.99
CA GLY A 272 -5.74 3.06 -15.21
C GLY A 272 -4.77 2.94 -14.04
N ARG A 273 -3.58 3.52 -14.20
CA ARG A 273 -2.49 3.50 -13.22
C ARG A 273 -1.56 4.72 -13.41
N PRO A 274 -0.73 5.07 -12.41
CA PRO A 274 0.33 6.04 -12.61
C PRO A 274 1.39 5.52 -13.61
N GLU A 275 2.06 6.44 -14.31
CA GLU A 275 3.19 6.17 -15.21
C GLU A 275 4.47 5.79 -14.43
N LEU A 276 4.38 4.75 -13.61
CA LEU A 276 5.44 4.32 -12.69
C LEU A 276 6.72 3.88 -13.42
N GLU A 277 6.63 3.53 -14.70
CA GLU A 277 7.78 3.24 -15.55
C GLU A 277 8.75 4.43 -15.69
N LYS A 278 8.26 5.66 -15.51
CA LYS A 278 9.11 6.87 -15.53
C LYS A 278 10.06 6.97 -14.35
N VAL A 279 9.82 6.16 -13.31
CA VAL A 279 10.58 6.17 -12.05
C VAL A 279 11.13 4.80 -11.67
N GLY A 280 11.21 3.88 -12.66
CA GLY A 280 11.95 2.62 -12.55
C GLY A 280 11.12 1.37 -12.29
N VAL A 281 9.78 1.46 -12.29
CA VAL A 281 8.93 0.25 -12.24
C VAL A 281 8.92 -0.44 -13.60
N GLU A 282 9.10 -1.75 -13.62
CA GLU A 282 9.13 -2.56 -14.84
C GLU A 282 7.75 -3.19 -15.06
N PHE A 283 7.09 -2.84 -16.18
CA PHE A 283 5.85 -3.49 -16.59
C PHE A 283 6.14 -4.64 -17.56
N VAL A 284 5.57 -5.81 -17.28
CA VAL A 284 5.79 -7.04 -18.04
C VAL A 284 4.49 -7.80 -18.29
N ASP A 285 4.49 -8.71 -19.24
CA ASP A 285 3.32 -9.58 -19.52
C ASP A 285 3.17 -10.70 -18.48
N ASP A 286 4.30 -11.22 -17.96
CA ASP A 286 4.37 -12.30 -16.97
C ASP A 286 5.48 -12.03 -15.95
N VAL A 287 5.08 -11.93 -14.68
CA VAL A 287 5.97 -11.65 -13.54
C VAL A 287 6.61 -12.92 -12.97
N ALA A 288 6.06 -14.11 -13.26
CA ALA A 288 6.50 -15.37 -12.64
C ALA A 288 8.01 -15.66 -12.76
N PRO A 289 8.72 -15.35 -13.87
CA PRO A 289 10.17 -15.54 -13.96
C PRO A 289 10.95 -14.69 -12.93
N TYR A 290 10.48 -13.46 -12.66
CA TYR A 290 11.12 -12.53 -11.74
C TYR A 290 10.88 -12.94 -10.28
N GLU A 291 9.66 -13.36 -9.94
CA GLU A 291 9.35 -13.94 -8.63
C GLU A 291 10.22 -15.16 -8.34
N LEU A 292 10.32 -16.11 -9.29
CA LEU A 292 11.13 -17.32 -9.14
C LEU A 292 12.61 -17.01 -8.93
N MET A 293 13.15 -16.02 -9.65
CA MET A 293 14.54 -15.59 -9.50
C MET A 293 14.78 -15.03 -8.09
N LYS A 294 13.94 -14.09 -7.64
CA LYS A 294 14.05 -13.46 -6.33
C LYS A 294 13.92 -14.48 -5.21
N LEU A 295 12.92 -15.36 -5.28
CA LEU A 295 12.68 -16.40 -4.28
C LEU A 295 13.85 -17.38 -4.17
N ARG A 296 14.47 -17.76 -5.29
CA ARG A 296 15.57 -18.74 -5.30
C ARG A 296 16.92 -18.18 -4.90
N ILE A 297 17.16 -16.89 -5.12
CA ILE A 297 18.48 -16.27 -4.92
C ILE A 297 18.55 -15.47 -3.60
N LEU A 298 17.48 -14.75 -3.25
CA LEU A 298 17.48 -13.81 -2.12
C LEU A 298 16.75 -14.35 -0.89
N ASN A 299 15.62 -15.05 -1.07
CA ASN A 299 14.82 -15.57 0.05
C ASN A 299 15.14 -17.04 0.42
N GLY A 300 16.00 -17.70 -0.36
CA GLY A 300 16.29 -19.14 -0.29
C GLY A 300 17.16 -19.55 0.89
#